data_AF-A0A024HET9-F1
#
_entry.id   AF-A0A024HET9-F1
#
_cell.length_a   1.000
_cell.length_b   1.000
_cell.length_c   1.000
_cell.angle_alpha   90.00
_cell.angle_beta   90.00
_cell.angle_gamma   90.00
#
_symmetry.space_group_name_H-M   'P 1'
#
loop_
_entity.id
_entity.type
_entity.pdbx_description
1 polymer ?
#
loop_
_entity_poly.entity_id
_entity_poly.type
_entity_poly.pdbx_seq_one_letter_code
_entity_poly.pdbx_strand_id
1 'polypeptide(L)'
;MDKARKQRISGLIALVLLFALYVAWTQRPQVLLHYDANGSGPVSYSFKENGQETLAGEIQPGGVLSFPLRLWRSGGYMVSFTFHRGEEKYASFSTRPGYEKSDLYLGPGLEVSTQPTPAAAVQAR
;
A
#
# COMPACT_ATOMS: atom_id res chain seq x y z
N MET A 1 17.86 3.28 45.58
CA MET A 1 17.83 2.84 44.18
C MET A 1 18.52 3.90 43.33
N ASP A 2 19.73 3.61 42.84
CA ASP A 2 20.67 4.57 42.26
C ASP A 2 20.10 5.42 41.10
N LYS A 3 20.30 6.74 41.17
CA LYS A 3 19.93 7.69 40.11
C LYS A 3 20.57 7.31 38.76
N ALA A 4 21.82 6.82 38.80
CA ALA A 4 22.54 6.34 37.62
C ALA A 4 21.90 5.08 37.02
N ARG A 5 21.38 4.15 37.85
CA ARG A 5 20.66 2.97 37.37
C ARG A 5 19.33 3.36 36.71
N LYS A 6 18.60 4.32 37.29
CA LYS A 6 17.35 4.84 36.70
C LYS A 6 17.58 5.53 35.35
N GLN A 7 18.62 6.35 35.21
CA GLN A 7 18.97 7.01 33.94
C GLN A 7 19.37 6.02 32.84
N ARG A 8 20.12 4.97 33.18
CA ARG A 8 20.46 3.90 32.24
C ARG A 8 19.21 3.15 31.76
N ILE A 9 18.29 2.83 32.67
CA ILE A 9 17.03 2.16 32.34
C ILE A 9 16.14 3.06 31.47
N SER A 10 16.00 4.35 31.80
CA SER A 10 15.20 5.27 30.99
C SER A 10 15.81 5.49 29.60
N GLY A 11 17.14 5.58 29.51
CA GLY A 11 17.84 5.67 28.22
C GLY A 11 17.62 4.42 27.36
N LEU A 12 17.66 3.23 27.97
CA LEU A 12 17.37 1.98 27.28
C LEU A 12 15.91 1.94 26.79
N ILE A 13 14.95 2.33 27.61
CA ILE A 13 13.52 2.39 27.22
C ILE A 13 13.32 3.37 26.06
N ALA A 14 13.93 4.56 26.12
CA ALA A 14 13.86 5.53 25.05
C ALA A 14 14.42 4.97 23.73
N LEU A 15 15.56 4.27 23.80
CA LEU A 15 16.16 3.63 22.62
C LEU A 15 15.25 2.55 22.04
N VAL A 16 14.64 1.71 22.88
CA VAL A 16 13.70 0.67 22.43
C VAL A 16 12.47 1.29 21.77
N LEU A 17 11.92 2.37 22.32
CA LEU A 17 10.78 3.07 21.73
C LEU A 17 11.13 3.71 20.39
N LEU A 18 12.29 4.36 20.29
CA LEU A 18 12.77 4.93 19.02
C LEU A 18 13.00 3.85 17.97
N PHE A 19 13.58 2.71 18.36
CA PHE A 19 13.76 1.58 17.46
C PHE A 19 12.41 1.00 17.00
N ALA A 20 11.46 0.79 17.92
CA ALA A 20 10.13 0.32 17.57
C ALA A 20 9.40 1.28 16.62
N LEU A 21 9.53 2.60 16.83
CA LEU A 21 8.98 3.62 15.95
C LEU A 21 9.63 3.58 14.56
N TYR A 22 10.96 3.43 14.49
CA TYR A 22 11.69 3.29 13.24
C TYR A 22 11.26 2.05 12.45
N VAL A 23 11.12 0.90 13.12
CA VAL A 23 10.65 -0.33 12.50
C VAL A 23 9.20 -0.16 12.00
N ALA A 24 8.32 0.42 12.82
CA ALA A 24 6.92 0.67 12.43
C ALA A 24 6.80 1.59 11.21
N TRP A 25 7.72 2.54 11.05
CA TRP A 25 7.78 3.43 9.89
C TRP A 25 8.30 2.71 8.64
N THR A 26 9.42 1.99 8.75
CA THR A 26 10.10 1.38 7.61
C THR A 26 9.42 0.10 7.09
N GLN A 27 8.83 -0.67 7.99
CA GLN A 27 8.08 -1.90 7.70
C GLN A 27 6.58 -1.63 7.62
N ARG A 28 6.17 -0.38 7.35
CA ARG A 28 4.76 -0.05 7.27
C ARG A 28 4.11 -0.88 6.15
N PRO A 29 3.05 -1.63 6.46
CA PRO A 29 2.33 -2.38 5.45
C PRO A 29 1.73 -1.41 4.44
N GLN A 30 1.84 -1.76 3.17
CA GLN A 30 1.39 -0.92 2.07
C GLN A 30 1.04 -1.78 0.86
N VAL A 31 0.12 -1.28 0.05
CA VAL A 31 -0.14 -1.80 -1.30
C VAL A 31 0.59 -0.91 -2.30
N LEU A 32 1.40 -1.49 -3.16
CA LEU A 32 1.99 -0.80 -4.31
C LEU A 32 1.14 -1.06 -5.53
N LEU A 33 0.51 -0.03 -6.07
CA LEU A 33 -0.24 -0.10 -7.31
C LEU A 33 0.70 0.21 -8.48
N HIS A 34 0.90 -0.74 -9.36
CA HIS A 34 1.67 -0.61 -10.58
C HIS A 34 0.71 -0.55 -11.75
N TYR A 35 0.75 0.52 -12.54
CA TYR A 35 -0.02 0.60 -13.77
C TYR A 35 0.89 0.32 -14.97
N ASP A 36 0.46 -0.62 -15.83
CA ASP A 36 1.18 -0.99 -17.03
C ASP A 36 1.52 0.21 -17.93
N ALA A 37 2.75 0.25 -18.44
CA ALA A 37 3.22 1.32 -19.32
C ALA A 37 2.47 1.35 -20.67
N ASN A 38 1.89 0.23 -21.10
CA ASN A 38 1.09 0.14 -22.32
C ASN A 38 -0.38 0.52 -22.11
N GLY A 39 -0.70 1.14 -20.96
CA GLY A 39 -2.01 1.69 -20.68
C GLY A 39 -2.45 2.72 -21.71
N SER A 40 -3.72 2.70 -22.08
CA SER A 40 -4.26 3.59 -23.13
C SER A 40 -4.49 5.05 -22.66
N GLY A 41 -4.22 5.37 -21.40
CA GLY A 41 -4.44 6.70 -20.81
C GLY A 41 -4.53 6.67 -19.28
N PRO A 42 -4.71 7.82 -18.62
CA PRO A 42 -4.84 7.90 -17.18
C PRO A 42 -6.01 7.05 -16.66
N VAL A 43 -5.84 6.47 -15.48
CA VAL A 43 -6.89 5.72 -14.78
C VAL A 43 -7.19 6.40 -13.46
N SER A 44 -8.45 6.74 -13.25
CA SER A 44 -8.92 7.23 -11.96
C SER A 44 -9.07 6.05 -11.00
N TYR A 45 -8.63 6.23 -9.76
CA TYR A 45 -8.75 5.24 -8.70
C TYR A 45 -9.45 5.80 -7.47
N SER A 46 -10.16 4.93 -6.77
CA SER A 46 -10.68 5.14 -5.41
C SER A 46 -10.19 4.01 -4.52
N PHE A 47 -9.55 4.37 -3.42
CA PHE A 47 -9.02 3.47 -2.41
C PHE A 47 -9.81 3.62 -1.11
N LYS A 48 -10.38 2.52 -0.64
CA LYS A 48 -11.17 2.46 0.59
C LYS A 48 -10.54 1.52 1.60
N GLU A 49 -10.52 1.96 2.85
CA GLU A 49 -10.21 1.11 4.01
C GLU A 49 -11.50 0.89 4.81
N ASN A 50 -11.86 -0.37 5.05
CA ASN A 50 -13.09 -0.75 5.76
C ASN A 50 -14.35 -0.08 5.21
N GLY A 51 -14.43 0.10 3.89
CA GLY A 51 -15.56 0.72 3.20
C GLY A 51 -15.56 2.25 3.20
N GLN A 52 -14.65 2.90 3.93
CA GLN A 52 -14.49 4.35 3.90
C GLN A 52 -13.41 4.74 2.89
N GLU A 53 -13.74 5.67 1.99
CA GLU A 53 -12.75 6.21 1.05
C GLU A 53 -11.68 7.01 1.80
N THR A 54 -10.43 6.61 1.60
CA THR A 54 -9.27 7.26 2.23
C THR A 54 -8.50 8.08 1.19
N LEU A 55 -8.40 7.60 -0.05
CA LEU A 55 -7.63 8.24 -1.11
C LEU A 55 -8.34 8.05 -2.45
N ALA A 56 -8.32 9.09 -3.29
CA ALA A 56 -8.75 9.03 -4.68
C ALA A 56 -7.84 9.91 -5.53
N GLY A 57 -7.72 9.60 -6.81
CA GLY A 57 -6.86 10.34 -7.72
C GLY A 57 -6.73 9.64 -9.06
N GLU A 58 -5.67 9.97 -9.80
CA GLU A 58 -5.37 9.36 -11.09
C GLU A 58 -3.96 8.78 -11.11
N ILE A 59 -3.79 7.68 -11.84
CA ILE A 59 -2.50 7.05 -12.12
C ILE A 59 -2.24 7.08 -13.63
N GLN A 60 -1.05 7.52 -14.01
CA GLN A 60 -0.59 7.54 -15.40
C GLN A 60 -0.01 6.17 -15.79
N PRO A 61 -0.08 5.77 -17.08
CA PRO A 61 0.58 4.55 -17.56
C PRO A 61 2.05 4.51 -17.16
N GLY A 62 2.52 3.36 -16.64
CA GLY A 62 3.87 3.18 -16.11
C GLY A 62 4.09 3.75 -14.70
N GLY A 63 3.06 4.36 -14.10
CA GLY A 63 3.13 4.91 -12.76
C GLY A 63 3.10 3.84 -11.67
N VAL A 64 3.72 4.18 -10.54
CA VAL A 64 3.64 3.39 -9.31
C VAL A 64 3.16 4.28 -8.17
N LEU A 65 2.10 3.86 -7.49
CA LEU A 65 1.54 4.56 -6.32
C LEU A 65 1.62 3.69 -5.07
N SER A 66 1.93 4.32 -3.94
CA SER A 66 2.01 3.64 -2.64
C SER A 66 0.80 3.98 -1.79
N PHE A 67 0.12 2.95 -1.29
CA PHE A 67 -1.05 3.05 -0.41
C PHE A 67 -0.69 2.52 0.97
N PRO A 68 -0.18 3.37 1.86
CA PRO A 68 0.26 2.95 3.17
C PRO A 68 -0.94 2.66 4.06
N LEU A 69 -1.01 1.43 4.57
CA LEU A 69 -2.13 0.93 5.33
C LEU A 69 -2.00 1.29 6.82
N ARG A 70 -3.10 1.14 7.56
CA ARG A 70 -3.07 1.29 9.03
C ARG A 70 -2.24 0.17 9.65
N LEU A 71 -1.50 0.51 10.70
CA LEU A 71 -0.79 -0.47 11.50
C LEU A 71 -1.78 -1.23 12.41
N TRP A 72 -2.66 -0.53 13.13
CA TRP A 72 -3.61 -1.20 14.02
C TRP A 72 -4.90 -1.53 13.28
N ARG A 73 -5.15 -2.84 13.13
CA ARG A 73 -6.25 -3.39 12.35
C ARG A 73 -7.08 -4.36 13.17
N SER A 74 -8.39 -4.33 12.98
CA SER A 74 -9.28 -5.37 13.48
C SER A 74 -9.23 -6.61 12.57
N GLY A 75 -9.69 -7.76 13.05
CA GLY A 75 -9.72 -9.01 12.26
C GLY A 75 -10.58 -8.94 10.99
N GLY A 76 -11.45 -7.94 10.86
CA GLY A 76 -12.26 -7.68 9.66
C GLY A 76 -11.67 -6.64 8.72
N TYR A 77 -10.41 -6.24 8.89
CA TYR A 77 -9.81 -5.18 8.09
C TYR A 77 -9.77 -5.56 6.60
N MET A 78 -10.34 -4.70 5.77
CA MET A 78 -10.48 -4.90 4.34
C MET A 78 -10.08 -3.64 3.59
N VAL A 79 -9.44 -3.83 2.46
CA VAL A 79 -9.17 -2.74 1.52
C VAL A 79 -9.86 -3.01 0.21
N SER A 80 -10.33 -1.96 -0.45
CA SER A 80 -10.85 -2.06 -1.79
C SER A 80 -10.32 -0.95 -2.68
N PHE A 81 -10.09 -1.32 -3.93
CA PHE A 81 -9.71 -0.43 -5.01
C PHE A 81 -10.82 -0.47 -6.05
N THR A 82 -11.18 0.71 -6.55
CA THR A 82 -12.05 0.85 -7.71
C THR A 82 -11.29 1.65 -8.74
N PHE A 83 -11.28 1.18 -9.99
CA PHE A 83 -10.60 1.81 -11.10
C PHE A 83 -11.61 2.13 -12.17
N HIS A 84 -11.53 3.32 -12.75
CA HIS A 84 -12.36 3.68 -13.88
C HIS A 84 -11.58 4.48 -14.93
N ARG A 85 -11.96 4.29 -16.18
CA ARG A 85 -11.42 5.01 -17.33
C ARG A 85 -12.58 5.52 -18.18
N GLY A 86 -12.86 6.81 -18.06
CA GLY A 86 -14.09 7.40 -18.60
C GLY A 86 -15.35 6.79 -17.97
N GLU A 87 -16.46 6.82 -18.70
CA GLU A 87 -17.75 6.28 -18.25
C GLU A 87 -17.95 4.79 -18.52
N GLU A 88 -17.06 4.15 -19.29
CA GLU A 88 -17.33 2.83 -19.89
C GLU A 88 -16.60 1.66 -19.24
N LYS A 89 -15.44 1.89 -18.61
CA LYS A 89 -14.58 0.81 -18.10
C LYS A 89 -14.39 0.91 -16.61
N TYR A 90 -14.78 -0.14 -15.90
CA TYR A 90 -14.66 -0.26 -14.46
C TYR A 90 -13.99 -1.57 -14.07
N ALA A 91 -13.09 -1.51 -13.10
CA ALA A 91 -12.56 -2.67 -12.42
C ALA A 91 -12.58 -2.43 -10.91
N SER A 92 -12.75 -3.50 -10.14
CA SER A 92 -12.62 -3.41 -8.69
C SER A 92 -11.83 -4.58 -8.16
N PHE A 93 -11.13 -4.33 -7.06
CA PHE A 93 -10.34 -5.32 -6.34
C PHE A 93 -10.56 -5.13 -4.86
N SER A 94 -10.74 -6.22 -4.12
CA SER A 94 -10.90 -6.19 -2.67
C SER A 94 -10.12 -7.32 -2.05
N THR A 95 -9.44 -7.04 -0.94
CA THR A 95 -8.65 -8.05 -0.23
C THR A 95 -8.56 -7.74 1.26
N ARG A 96 -8.13 -8.74 2.02
CA ARG A 96 -7.72 -8.59 3.42
C ARG A 96 -6.19 -8.65 3.46
N PRO A 97 -5.51 -7.50 3.40
CA PRO A 97 -4.06 -7.47 3.27
C PRO A 97 -3.40 -7.87 4.60
N GLY A 98 -2.30 -8.62 4.52
CA GLY A 98 -1.44 -8.90 5.65
C GLY A 98 -0.61 -7.67 6.08
N TYR A 99 0.41 -7.92 6.90
CA TYR A 99 1.32 -6.88 7.41
C TYR A 99 2.56 -6.68 6.52
N GLU A 100 2.70 -7.50 5.50
CA GLU A 100 3.68 -7.39 4.45
C GLU A 100 3.32 -6.31 3.42
N LYS A 101 4.30 -5.93 2.61
CA LYS A 101 4.07 -5.14 1.40
C LYS A 101 3.45 -6.05 0.34
N SER A 102 2.44 -5.57 -0.35
CA SER A 102 1.80 -6.29 -1.43
C SER A 102 1.80 -5.46 -2.71
N ASP A 103 1.98 -6.13 -3.84
CA ASP A 103 1.89 -5.51 -5.15
C ASP A 103 0.53 -5.77 -5.78
N LEU A 104 -0.01 -4.74 -6.41
CA LEU A 104 -1.24 -4.78 -7.19
C LEU A 104 -0.92 -4.24 -8.59
N TYR A 105 -1.08 -5.08 -9.59
CA TYR A 105 -0.81 -4.74 -10.99
C TYR A 105 -2.12 -4.45 -11.70
N LEU A 106 -2.18 -3.29 -12.31
CA LEU A 106 -3.25 -2.87 -13.20
C LEU A 106 -2.75 -2.98 -14.64
N GLY A 107 -3.36 -3.86 -15.41
CA GLY A 107 -3.01 -4.06 -16.82
C GLY A 107 -3.63 -3.01 -17.75
N PRO A 108 -3.23 -3.00 -19.03
CA PRO A 108 -3.67 -2.00 -20.02
C PRO A 108 -5.19 -1.94 -20.20
N GLY A 109 -5.92 -3.04 -20.00
CA GLY A 109 -7.37 -3.16 -20.12
C GLY A 109 -8.15 -2.94 -18.81
N LEU A 110 -7.50 -2.52 -17.71
CA LEU A 110 -8.02 -2.49 -16.34
C LEU A 110 -8.16 -3.87 -15.67
N GLU A 111 -7.54 -4.91 -16.23
CA GLU A 111 -7.38 -6.18 -15.52
C GLU A 111 -6.53 -5.97 -14.26
N VAL A 112 -6.96 -6.55 -13.14
CA VAL A 112 -6.27 -6.41 -11.86
C VAL A 112 -5.69 -7.76 -11.46
N SER A 113 -4.43 -7.75 -11.06
CA SER A 113 -3.69 -8.94 -10.66
C SER A 113 -2.79 -8.65 -9.46
N THR A 114 -2.63 -9.63 -8.57
CA THR A 114 -1.61 -9.59 -7.51
C THR A 114 -0.27 -10.18 -7.95
N GLN A 115 -0.23 -10.76 -9.16
CA GLN A 115 0.98 -11.23 -9.81
C GLN A 115 1.41 -10.23 -10.89
N PRO A 116 2.72 -10.06 -11.12
CA PRO A 116 3.21 -9.17 -12.17
C PRO A 116 2.65 -9.61 -13.53
N THR A 117 2.08 -8.66 -14.27
CA THR A 117 1.70 -8.90 -15.66
C THR A 117 2.96 -9.12 -16.51
N PRO A 118 2.88 -9.88 -17.63
CA PRO A 118 4.04 -10.18 -18.46
C PRO A 118 4.82 -8.94 -18.91
N ALA A 119 4.15 -7.81 -19.15
CA ALA A 119 4.77 -6.54 -19.50
C ALA A 119 5.46 -5.85 -18.30
N ALA A 120 4.92 -5.97 -17.08
CA ALA A 120 5.56 -5.50 -15.86
C ALA A 120 6.79 -6.36 -15.48
N ALA A 121 6.77 -7.66 -15.77
CA ALA A 121 7.90 -8.57 -15.51
C ALA A 121 9.16 -8.27 -16.35
N VAL A 122 8.99 -7.61 -17.50
CA VAL A 122 10.11 -7.22 -18.39
C VAL A 122 10.79 -5.93 -17.92
N GLN A 123 10.09 -5.05 -17.20
CA GLN A 123 10.66 -3.80 -16.68
C GLN A 123 11.36 -3.95 -15.31
N ALA A 124 11.15 -5.07 -14.61
CA ALA A 124 11.75 -5.33 -13.31
C ALA A 124 13.16 -5.96 -13.36
N ARG A 125 13.84 -5.93 -14.51
CA ARG A 125 15.21 -6.47 -14.70
C ARG A 125 16.20 -5.37 -15.03
#